data_AF-A0A956HAI5-F1
#
_entry.id   AF-A0A956HAI5-F1
#
_cell.length_a   1.000
_cell.length_b   1.000
_cell.length_c   1.000
_cell.angle_alpha   90.00
_cell.angle_beta   90.00
_cell.angle_gamma   90.00
#
_symmetry.space_group_name_H-M   'P 1'
#
loop_
_entity.id
_entity.type
_entity.pdbx_description
1 polymer ?
#
loop_
_entity_poly.entity_id
_entity_poly.type
_entity_poly.pdbx_seq_one_letter_code
_entity_poly.pdbx_strand_id
1 'polypeptide(L)'
;MSLARRPLLVVEDHLHHLDRLLELLRRRAPALLERLSVVCLDRPGPDTQAAVLRWAQEMPQVQVLADAEPALPTQRALPRELQSSANAYAKTLVSLLAPRGLLVQDIQLETLRFIGPDRWWETIYLANTVRGMYAERPPACVFLSNKRGFNATFGRELLSVGFDPRDVLHKDEIDEALLPVLTDYFESNFPLRLQVSGEPGVSWLTRDQAEVDELNGRLDLVLWEDRAAKLVLSGRALKGKSRRELTLGSHEALTWRALVEARIDGEVGVPIREVGERVAPDLALPAEQSNAAAKHIYALRTRLKQPEGLVTFEHHYALADELGVGWVRPG
;
A
#
# COMPACT_ATOMS: atom_id res chain seq x y z
N MET A 1 7.54 16.46 -4.53
CA MET A 1 6.58 15.42 -4.11
C MET A 1 7.24 14.57 -3.02
N SER A 2 6.60 14.30 -1.88
CA SER A 2 7.13 13.35 -0.88
C SER A 2 6.97 11.90 -1.37
N LEU A 3 7.74 10.95 -0.82
CA LEU A 3 7.43 9.53 -0.98
C LEU A 3 6.12 9.21 -0.24
N ALA A 4 5.41 8.18 -0.68
CA ALA A 4 4.18 7.74 -0.03
C ALA A 4 4.51 6.87 1.20
N ARG A 5 3.57 6.76 2.14
CA ARG A 5 3.70 5.75 3.20
C ARG A 5 3.46 4.36 2.62
N ARG A 6 4.29 3.41 3.02
CA ARG A 6 4.27 2.02 2.56
C ARG A 6 4.18 1.05 3.74
N PRO A 7 3.49 -0.10 3.58
CA PRO A 7 3.36 -1.09 4.67
C PRO A 7 4.67 -1.77 5.06
N LEU A 8 5.64 -1.88 4.15
CA LEU A 8 6.96 -2.44 4.43
C LEU A 8 8.01 -1.35 4.35
N LEU A 9 8.77 -1.15 5.43
CA LEU A 9 9.94 -0.29 5.45
C LEU A 9 11.17 -1.13 5.81
N VAL A 10 12.18 -1.14 4.94
CA VAL A 10 13.48 -1.76 5.21
C VAL A 10 14.51 -0.68 5.45
N VAL A 11 15.31 -0.81 6.51
CA VAL A 11 16.41 0.11 6.82
C VAL A 11 17.69 -0.67 7.02
N GLU A 12 18.71 -0.31 6.26
CA GLU A 12 19.99 -1.01 6.22
C GLU A 12 21.09 -0.04 5.79
N ASP A 13 22.29 -0.22 6.30
CA ASP A 13 23.47 0.60 6.02
C ASP A 13 24.52 -0.10 5.14
N HIS A 14 24.28 -1.35 4.74
CA HIS A 14 25.10 -2.11 3.81
C HIS A 14 24.35 -2.43 2.52
N LEU A 15 24.82 -1.87 1.40
CA LEU A 15 24.20 -1.99 0.09
C LEU A 15 23.99 -3.45 -0.37
N HIS A 16 24.96 -4.32 -0.10
CA HIS A 16 24.92 -5.73 -0.49
C HIS A 16 23.68 -6.48 0.06
N HIS A 17 23.27 -6.20 1.30
CA HIS A 17 22.12 -6.88 1.90
C HIS A 17 20.80 -6.40 1.30
N LEU A 18 20.70 -5.09 1.01
CA LEU A 18 19.56 -4.53 0.28
C LEU A 18 19.44 -5.13 -1.11
N ASP A 19 20.55 -5.23 -1.84
CA ASP A 19 20.61 -5.90 -3.14
C ASP A 19 20.08 -7.34 -3.07
N ARG A 20 20.58 -8.12 -2.11
CA ARG A 20 20.15 -9.51 -1.91
C ARG A 20 18.65 -9.62 -1.60
N LEU A 21 18.14 -8.76 -0.71
CA LEU A 21 16.73 -8.74 -0.35
C LEU A 21 15.84 -8.35 -1.53
N LEU A 22 16.20 -7.28 -2.23
CA LEU A 22 15.42 -6.78 -3.38
C LEU A 22 15.37 -7.82 -4.50
N GLU A 23 16.49 -8.45 -4.81
CA GLU A 23 16.53 -9.51 -5.84
C GLU A 23 15.72 -10.74 -5.41
N LEU A 24 15.76 -11.11 -4.13
CA LEU A 24 14.92 -12.17 -3.58
C LEU A 24 13.44 -11.84 -3.73
N LEU A 25 13.01 -10.64 -3.32
CA LEU A 25 11.63 -10.19 -3.43
C LEU A 25 11.19 -10.15 -4.88
N ARG A 26 12.01 -9.61 -5.79
CA ARG A 26 11.74 -9.58 -7.23
C ARG A 26 11.49 -10.97 -7.80
N ARG A 27 12.27 -11.96 -7.38
CA ARG A 27 12.16 -13.35 -7.87
C ARG A 27 11.00 -14.13 -7.24
N ARG A 28 10.80 -13.99 -5.92
CA ARG A 28 9.93 -14.90 -5.15
C ARG A 28 8.64 -14.27 -4.65
N ALA A 29 8.59 -12.95 -4.48
CA ALA A 29 7.41 -12.22 -4.01
C ALA A 29 7.32 -10.81 -4.61
N PRO A 30 7.22 -10.68 -5.94
CA PRO A 30 7.29 -9.38 -6.63
C PRO A 30 6.18 -8.41 -6.19
N ALA A 31 5.03 -8.92 -5.73
CA ALA A 31 3.94 -8.12 -5.19
C ALA A 31 4.33 -7.32 -3.93
N LEU A 32 5.34 -7.76 -3.17
CA LEU A 32 5.84 -7.03 -2.00
C LEU A 32 6.64 -5.79 -2.39
N LEU A 33 7.18 -5.71 -3.61
CA LEU A 33 7.97 -4.54 -4.05
C LEU A 33 7.12 -3.27 -4.13
N GLU A 34 5.83 -3.37 -4.47
CA GLU A 34 4.89 -2.24 -4.45
C GLU A 34 4.54 -1.78 -3.02
N ARG A 35 4.79 -2.62 -2.02
CA ARG A 35 4.57 -2.36 -0.60
C ARG A 35 5.82 -1.84 0.08
N LEU A 36 6.95 -1.73 -0.62
CA LEU A 36 8.28 -1.54 -0.04
C LEU A 36 8.80 -0.12 -0.22
N SER A 37 9.24 0.44 0.91
CA SER A 37 10.19 1.54 0.98
C SER A 37 11.52 1.05 1.56
N VAL A 38 12.63 1.48 0.98
CA VAL A 38 13.99 1.19 1.46
C VAL A 38 14.65 2.48 1.90
N VAL A 39 15.23 2.48 3.10
CA VAL A 39 16.14 3.52 3.57
C VAL A 39 17.56 2.94 3.51
N CYS A 40 18.31 3.37 2.51
CA CYS A 40 19.71 3.03 2.34
C CYS A 40 20.54 4.08 3.08
N LEU A 41 21.14 3.68 4.20
CA LEU A 41 21.99 4.55 5.01
C LEU A 41 23.46 4.50 4.60
N ASP A 42 23.81 3.64 3.65
CA ASP A 42 25.18 3.48 3.17
C ASP A 42 25.76 4.83 2.68
N ARG A 43 27.09 4.91 2.68
CA ARG A 43 27.81 6.14 2.35
C ARG A 43 27.53 6.55 0.90
N PRO A 44 27.43 7.86 0.60
CA PRO A 44 27.33 8.33 -0.77
C PRO A 44 28.59 7.94 -1.55
N GLY A 45 28.41 7.42 -2.77
CA GLY A 45 29.52 7.00 -3.62
C GLY A 45 29.06 6.37 -4.94
N PRO A 46 30.00 6.03 -5.84
CA PRO A 46 29.69 5.43 -7.13
C PRO A 46 28.87 4.14 -7.03
N ASP A 47 29.15 3.31 -6.03
CA ASP A 47 28.46 2.03 -5.83
C ASP A 47 27.00 2.24 -5.42
N THR A 48 26.75 3.10 -4.43
CA THR A 48 25.40 3.48 -3.99
C THR A 48 24.62 4.11 -5.14
N GLN A 49 25.23 5.00 -5.91
CA GLN A 49 24.59 5.61 -7.08
C GLN A 49 24.23 4.54 -8.14
N ALA A 50 25.15 3.65 -8.46
CA ALA A 50 24.94 2.61 -9.47
C ALA A 50 23.84 1.61 -9.04
N ALA A 51 23.82 1.20 -7.78
CA ALA A 51 22.82 0.28 -7.27
C ALA A 51 21.43 0.91 -7.22
N VAL A 52 21.29 2.16 -6.74
CA VAL A 52 20.00 2.86 -6.72
C VAL A 52 19.45 3.07 -8.13
N LEU A 53 20.32 3.44 -9.10
CA LEU A 53 19.93 3.53 -10.50
C LEU A 53 19.45 2.19 -11.06
N ARG A 54 20.19 1.11 -10.79
CA ARG A 54 19.81 -0.25 -11.20
C ARG A 54 18.46 -0.66 -10.61
N TRP A 55 18.26 -0.47 -9.31
CA TRP A 55 16.99 -0.81 -8.65
C TRP A 55 15.82 -0.09 -9.28
N ALA A 56 15.97 1.19 -9.58
CA ALA A 56 14.88 1.95 -10.13
C ALA A 56 14.59 1.63 -11.61
N GLN A 57 15.56 1.07 -12.35
CA GLN A 57 15.34 0.51 -13.68
C GLN A 57 14.66 -0.86 -13.63
N GLU A 58 15.11 -1.75 -12.74
CA GLU A 58 14.65 -3.14 -12.68
C GLU A 58 13.40 -3.33 -11.80
N MET A 59 13.18 -2.43 -10.85
CA MET A 59 12.13 -2.48 -9.82
C MET A 59 11.55 -1.07 -9.59
N PRO A 60 10.95 -0.43 -10.62
CA PRO A 60 10.48 0.96 -10.55
C PRO A 60 9.43 1.24 -9.46
N GLN A 61 8.78 0.19 -8.94
CA GLN A 61 7.78 0.28 -7.88
C GLN A 61 8.35 0.50 -6.47
N VAL A 62 9.64 0.19 -6.26
CA VAL A 62 10.30 0.34 -4.95
C VAL A 62 10.56 1.82 -4.68
N GLN A 63 10.19 2.28 -3.48
CA GLN A 63 10.53 3.62 -3.01
C GLN A 63 11.89 3.61 -2.31
N VAL A 64 12.78 4.53 -2.66
CA VAL A 64 14.15 4.55 -2.14
C VAL A 64 14.45 5.90 -1.51
N LEU A 65 14.91 5.88 -0.27
CA LEU A 65 15.54 7.00 0.41
C LEU A 65 17.04 6.68 0.55
N ALA A 66 17.89 7.42 -0.16
CA ALA A 66 19.34 7.17 -0.19
C ALA A 66 20.11 8.47 -0.36
N ASP A 67 21.37 8.52 0.10
CA ASP A 67 22.30 9.63 -0.20
C ASP A 67 22.92 9.42 -1.59
N ALA A 68 22.05 9.49 -2.61
CA ALA A 68 22.36 9.38 -4.02
C ALA A 68 21.57 10.46 -4.76
N GLU A 69 22.08 10.97 -5.87
CA GLU A 69 21.38 12.00 -6.62
C GLU A 69 19.99 11.49 -7.04
N PRO A 70 18.91 12.21 -6.69
CA PRO A 70 17.57 11.77 -7.01
C PRO A 70 17.39 11.82 -8.53
N ALA A 71 17.34 10.65 -9.17
CA ALA A 71 17.17 10.57 -10.61
C ALA A 71 15.68 10.35 -10.99
N LEU A 72 14.85 9.87 -10.06
CA LEU A 72 13.60 9.19 -10.41
C LEU A 72 12.41 9.51 -9.47
N PRO A 73 11.16 9.31 -9.92
CA PRO A 73 9.95 9.66 -9.16
C PRO A 73 9.86 8.99 -7.77
N THR A 74 10.34 7.75 -7.66
CA THR A 74 10.31 6.91 -6.45
C THR A 74 11.55 7.04 -5.57
N GLN A 75 12.49 7.93 -5.91
CA GLN A 75 13.72 8.15 -5.14
C GLN A 75 13.72 9.52 -4.46
N ARG A 76 14.18 9.59 -3.22
CA ARG A 76 14.51 10.87 -2.55
C ARG A 76 15.89 10.82 -1.90
N ALA A 77 16.49 12.00 -1.78
CA ALA A 77 17.72 12.18 -1.05
C ALA A 77 17.52 11.91 0.45
N LEU A 78 18.48 11.25 1.08
CA LEU A 78 18.50 11.04 2.52
C LEU A 78 18.62 12.40 3.25
N PRO A 79 17.73 12.72 4.21
CA PRO A 79 17.86 13.93 5.01
C PRO A 79 19.17 13.89 5.82
N ARG A 80 19.96 14.96 5.77
CA ARG A 80 21.28 15.02 6.43
C ARG A 80 21.19 14.81 7.94
N GLU A 81 20.10 15.25 8.54
CA GLU A 81 19.84 15.17 9.98
C GLU A 81 19.52 13.74 10.43
N LEU A 82 19.10 12.86 9.52
CA LEU A 82 18.69 11.49 9.83
C LEU A 82 19.81 10.70 10.52
N GLN A 83 21.03 10.82 10.00
CA GLN A 83 22.20 10.10 10.52
C GLN A 83 22.80 10.75 11.77
N SER A 84 22.36 11.95 12.14
CA SER A 84 22.93 12.74 13.26
C SER A 84 21.95 12.97 14.41
N SER A 85 20.68 12.59 14.28
CA SER A 85 19.66 12.76 15.32
C SER A 85 18.68 11.59 15.39
N ALA A 86 18.53 11.01 16.59
CA ALA A 86 17.52 10.00 16.89
C ALA A 86 16.09 10.45 16.54
N ASN A 87 15.76 11.73 16.79
CA ASN A 87 14.45 12.28 16.49
C ASN A 87 14.23 12.41 14.98
N ALA A 88 15.23 12.89 14.24
CA ALA A 88 15.16 12.97 12.78
C ALA A 88 15.04 11.58 12.14
N TYR A 89 15.76 10.59 12.67
CA TYR A 89 15.63 9.19 12.29
C TYR A 89 14.20 8.67 12.47
N ALA A 90 13.66 8.76 13.69
CA ALA A 90 12.32 8.26 13.99
C ALA A 90 11.24 8.96 13.16
N LYS A 91 11.29 10.28 13.04
CA LYS A 91 10.33 11.05 12.22
C LYS A 91 10.39 10.68 10.74
N THR A 92 11.58 10.43 10.21
CA THR A 92 11.73 10.02 8.80
C THR A 92 11.10 8.66 8.57
N LEU A 93 11.35 7.70 9.47
CA LEU A 93 10.76 6.36 9.36
C LEU A 93 9.22 6.45 9.43
N VAL A 94 8.68 7.24 10.37
CA VAL A 94 7.23 7.49 10.50
C VAL A 94 6.62 8.17 9.28
N SER A 95 7.40 8.96 8.54
CA SER A 95 6.93 9.57 7.28
C SER A 95 6.80 8.57 6.14
N LEU A 96 7.52 7.43 6.21
CA LEU A 96 7.57 6.40 5.17
C LEU A 96 6.78 5.14 5.52
N LEU A 97 6.57 4.85 6.80
CA LEU A 97 5.89 3.64 7.25
C LEU A 97 4.38 3.88 7.41
N ALA A 98 3.56 2.96 6.89
CA ALA A 98 2.12 2.99 7.13
C ALA A 98 1.80 2.56 8.59
N PRO A 99 0.70 3.07 9.18
CA PRO A 99 0.19 2.53 10.44
C PRO A 99 0.01 1.01 10.38
N ARG A 100 0.35 0.30 11.46
CA ARG A 100 0.37 -1.18 11.51
C ARG A 100 1.32 -1.83 10.49
N GLY A 101 2.24 -1.08 9.87
CA GLY A 101 3.21 -1.62 8.93
C GLY A 101 4.27 -2.50 9.60
N LEU A 102 5.19 -3.02 8.80
CA LEU A 102 6.33 -3.79 9.24
C LEU A 102 7.63 -3.01 8.97
N LEU A 103 8.38 -2.76 10.03
CA LEU A 103 9.74 -2.24 9.97
C LEU A 103 10.72 -3.42 10.02
N VAL A 104 11.48 -3.62 8.94
CA VAL A 104 12.64 -4.51 8.92
C VAL A 104 13.89 -3.65 9.02
N GLN A 105 14.74 -3.91 10.01
CA GLN A 105 15.89 -3.04 10.27
C GLN A 105 17.14 -3.88 10.55
N ASP A 106 18.32 -3.45 10.09
CA ASP A 106 19.54 -4.00 10.66
C ASP A 106 19.60 -3.73 12.17
N ILE A 107 20.07 -4.71 12.94
CA ILE A 107 20.27 -4.55 14.37
C ILE A 107 21.46 -3.63 14.68
N GLN A 108 22.42 -3.50 13.76
CA GLN A 108 23.59 -2.64 13.91
C GLN A 108 23.69 -1.71 12.72
N LEU A 109 23.37 -0.42 12.93
CA LEU A 109 23.44 0.62 11.90
C LEU A 109 24.62 1.56 12.21
N GLU A 110 25.80 1.23 11.71
CA GLU A 110 27.07 1.94 11.98
C GLU A 110 27.07 3.37 11.42
N THR A 111 26.25 3.63 10.40
CA THR A 111 26.11 4.95 9.79
C THR A 111 25.36 5.96 10.66
N LEU A 112 24.66 5.51 11.72
CA LEU A 112 24.00 6.38 12.68
C LEU A 112 25.01 6.93 13.69
N ARG A 113 25.55 8.12 13.40
CA ARG A 113 26.69 8.73 14.13
C ARG A 113 26.42 9.05 15.60
N PHE A 114 25.15 9.09 16.00
CA PHE A 114 24.75 9.36 17.38
C PHE A 114 24.69 8.08 18.24
N ILE A 115 24.79 6.89 17.63
CA ILE A 115 24.93 5.60 18.31
C ILE A 115 26.41 5.24 18.34
N GLY A 116 26.93 4.95 19.54
CA GLY A 116 28.31 4.48 19.69
C GLY A 116 28.44 3.00 19.28
N PRO A 117 29.63 2.54 18.87
CA PRO A 117 29.85 1.15 18.43
C PRO A 117 29.47 0.11 19.50
N ASP A 118 29.71 0.41 20.78
CA ASP A 118 29.38 -0.47 21.91
C ASP A 118 27.90 -0.38 22.34
N ARG A 119 27.12 0.49 21.69
CA ARG A 119 25.70 0.76 21.98
C ARG A 119 24.80 0.43 20.80
N TRP A 120 25.21 -0.50 19.93
CA TRP A 120 24.45 -0.94 18.76
C TRP A 120 22.99 -1.30 19.09
N TRP A 121 22.72 -1.81 20.30
CA TRP A 121 21.37 -2.13 20.77
C TRP A 121 20.44 -0.91 20.88
N GLU A 122 20.95 0.32 20.87
CA GLU A 122 20.13 1.55 20.85
C GLU A 122 19.26 1.64 19.58
N THR A 123 19.65 0.98 18.48
CA THR A 123 18.82 0.88 17.26
C THR A 123 17.47 0.19 17.52
N ILE A 124 17.41 -0.72 18.50
CA ILE A 124 16.18 -1.40 18.94
C ILE A 124 15.27 -0.42 19.68
N TYR A 125 15.84 0.43 20.54
CA TYR A 125 15.10 1.48 21.22
C TYR A 125 14.56 2.53 20.24
N LEU A 126 15.29 2.84 19.17
CA LEU A 126 14.78 3.71 18.10
C LEU A 126 13.57 3.09 17.39
N ALA A 127 13.62 1.80 17.05
CA ALA A 127 12.47 1.10 16.47
C ALA A 127 11.25 1.11 17.42
N ASN A 128 11.47 0.90 18.72
CA ASN A 128 10.40 1.04 19.72
C ASN A 128 9.89 2.49 19.86
N THR A 129 10.74 3.49 19.69
CA THR A 129 10.34 4.90 19.63
C THR A 129 9.43 5.15 18.43
N VAL A 130 9.79 4.62 17.26
CA VAL A 130 8.93 4.66 16.06
C VAL A 130 7.59 3.99 16.34
N ARG A 131 7.57 2.81 17.00
CA ARG A 131 6.31 2.14 17.38
C ARG A 131 5.43 3.03 18.27
N GLY A 132 6.02 3.65 19.29
CA GLY A 132 5.32 4.54 20.22
C GLY A 132 4.68 5.75 19.54
N MET A 133 5.22 6.22 18.41
CA MET A 133 4.67 7.36 17.66
C MET A 133 3.35 7.06 16.93
N TYR A 134 2.97 5.77 16.76
CA TYR A 134 1.71 5.39 16.14
C TYR A 134 0.58 5.11 17.14
N ALA A 135 0.84 5.25 18.45
CA ALA A 135 -0.12 5.04 19.54
C ALA A 135 -0.94 3.75 19.39
N GLU A 136 -2.19 3.85 18.93
CA GLU A 136 -3.16 2.74 18.82
C GLU A 136 -2.90 1.79 17.65
N ARG A 137 -2.06 2.17 16.69
CA ARG A 137 -1.77 1.39 15.46
C ARG A 137 -0.27 1.14 15.25
N PRO A 138 0.43 0.58 16.26
CA PRO A 138 1.89 0.44 16.21
C PRO A 138 2.32 -0.52 15.10
N PRO A 139 3.41 -0.22 14.37
CA PRO A 139 4.04 -1.20 13.49
C PRO A 139 4.62 -2.39 14.25
N ALA A 140 4.79 -3.49 13.53
CA ALA A 140 5.65 -4.59 13.95
C ALA A 140 7.11 -4.31 13.55
N CYS A 141 8.06 -4.95 14.23
CA CYS A 141 9.48 -4.82 13.95
C CYS A 141 10.14 -6.19 13.80
N VAL A 142 11.00 -6.32 12.80
CA VAL A 142 11.90 -7.46 12.60
C VAL A 142 13.30 -6.90 12.44
N PHE A 143 14.28 -7.55 13.07
CA PHE A 143 15.67 -7.14 13.02
C PHE A 143 16.49 -8.15 12.24
N LEU A 144 17.43 -7.66 11.44
CA LEU A 144 18.38 -8.49 10.71
C LEU A 144 19.74 -8.46 11.42
N SER A 145 20.45 -9.58 11.44
CA SER A 145 21.82 -9.60 11.97
C SER A 145 22.73 -10.63 11.31
N ASN A 146 24.03 -10.36 11.38
CA ASN A 146 25.11 -11.25 10.95
C ASN A 146 25.55 -12.25 12.03
N LYS A 147 25.05 -12.13 13.28
CA LYS A 147 25.37 -13.12 14.34
C LYS A 147 24.19 -14.07 14.53
N ARG A 148 24.49 -15.36 14.66
CA ARG A 148 23.49 -16.38 15.02
C ARG A 148 23.29 -16.41 16.54
N GLY A 149 22.12 -16.90 16.97
CA GLY A 149 21.88 -17.25 18.37
C GLY A 149 21.68 -16.06 19.31
N PHE A 150 21.13 -14.94 18.81
CA PHE A 150 20.92 -13.71 19.60
C PHE A 150 20.12 -13.91 20.89
N ASN A 151 19.28 -14.94 20.97
CA ASN A 151 18.54 -15.36 22.17
C ASN A 151 19.42 -15.49 23.43
N ALA A 152 20.71 -15.81 23.29
CA ALA A 152 21.63 -15.99 24.40
C ALA A 152 22.36 -14.70 24.86
N THR A 153 22.31 -13.65 24.05
CA THR A 153 23.09 -12.40 24.24
C THR A 153 22.28 -11.25 24.83
N PHE A 154 20.95 -11.37 24.90
CA PHE A 154 20.10 -10.28 25.39
C PHE A 154 19.92 -10.34 26.90
N GLY A 155 20.26 -9.23 27.57
CA GLY A 155 19.99 -9.04 28.98
C GLY A 155 18.49 -8.86 29.29
N ARG A 156 18.11 -9.01 30.57
CA ARG A 156 16.72 -8.78 31.04
C ARG A 156 16.15 -7.42 30.65
N GLU A 157 17.01 -6.41 30.44
CA GLU A 157 16.62 -5.04 30.10
C GLU A 157 15.90 -4.94 28.75
N LEU A 158 16.35 -5.67 27.72
CA LEU A 158 15.70 -5.64 26.40
C LEU A 158 14.35 -6.36 26.42
N LEU A 159 14.25 -7.49 27.14
CA LEU A 159 12.96 -8.14 27.39
C LEU A 159 11.99 -7.23 28.15
N SER A 160 12.49 -6.45 29.12
CA SER A 160 11.66 -5.55 29.93
C SER A 160 11.05 -4.39 29.16
N VAL A 161 11.61 -4.04 28.00
CA VAL A 161 11.05 -3.04 27.08
C VAL A 161 10.25 -3.66 25.93
N GLY A 162 9.87 -4.94 26.07
CA GLY A 162 8.95 -5.63 25.16
C GLY A 162 9.59 -6.12 23.86
N PHE A 163 10.91 -6.26 23.82
CA PHE A 163 11.62 -6.85 22.69
C PHE A 163 11.58 -8.39 22.77
N ASP A 164 11.31 -9.04 21.66
CA ASP A 164 11.34 -10.50 21.53
C ASP A 164 12.59 -10.91 20.73
N PRO A 165 13.51 -11.69 21.30
CA PRO A 165 14.67 -12.21 20.56
C PRO A 165 14.31 -13.00 19.29
N ARG A 166 13.08 -13.53 19.20
CA ARG A 166 12.55 -14.20 17.99
C ARG A 166 12.33 -13.25 16.82
N ASP A 167 12.28 -11.95 17.08
CA ASP A 167 12.18 -10.92 16.04
C ASP A 167 13.53 -10.66 15.35
N VAL A 168 14.63 -11.30 15.80
CA VAL A 168 15.95 -11.21 15.15
C VAL A 168 16.17 -12.38 14.22
N LEU A 169 16.35 -12.08 12.93
CA LEU A 169 16.64 -13.05 11.89
C LEU A 169 18.08 -12.93 11.42
N HIS A 170 18.67 -14.06 11.05
CA HIS A 170 20.00 -14.07 10.47
C HIS A 170 19.97 -13.62 9.00
N LYS A 171 20.90 -12.77 8.58
CA LYS A 171 20.97 -12.25 7.19
C LYS A 171 21.18 -13.33 6.14
N ASP A 172 21.81 -14.45 6.51
CA ASP A 172 21.91 -15.60 5.60
C ASP A 172 20.62 -16.39 5.41
N GLU A 173 19.66 -16.22 6.31
CA GLU A 173 18.40 -16.96 6.34
C GLU A 173 17.24 -16.10 5.83
N ILE A 174 17.51 -14.99 5.14
CA ILE A 174 16.48 -14.08 4.60
C ILE A 174 15.45 -14.83 3.73
N ASP A 175 15.91 -15.79 2.91
CA ASP A 175 15.00 -16.56 2.05
C ASP A 175 14.10 -17.53 2.85
N GLU A 176 14.70 -18.27 3.79
CA GLU A 176 13.99 -19.32 4.53
C GLU A 176 13.19 -18.78 5.73
N ALA A 177 13.58 -17.64 6.29
CA ALA A 177 12.99 -17.07 7.50
C ALA A 177 12.27 -15.74 7.26
N LEU A 178 12.90 -14.76 6.58
CA LEU A 178 12.27 -13.44 6.42
C LEU A 178 11.12 -13.49 5.42
N LEU A 179 11.30 -14.14 4.27
CA LEU A 179 10.28 -14.14 3.21
C LEU A 179 8.93 -14.72 3.67
N PRO A 180 8.86 -15.88 4.37
CA PRO A 180 7.60 -16.35 4.96
C PRO A 180 6.96 -15.35 5.92
N VAL A 181 7.77 -14.74 6.81
CA VAL A 181 7.29 -13.71 7.74
C VAL A 181 6.68 -12.52 7.01
N LEU A 182 7.32 -12.03 5.94
CA LEU A 182 6.78 -10.93 5.15
C LEU A 182 5.44 -11.32 4.51
N THR A 183 5.40 -12.46 3.82
CA THR A 183 4.19 -12.94 3.13
C THR A 183 3.03 -13.11 4.10
N ASP A 184 3.22 -13.88 5.18
CA ASP A 184 2.18 -14.15 6.18
C ASP A 184 1.68 -12.87 6.85
N TYR A 185 2.62 -11.96 7.16
CA TYR A 185 2.28 -10.67 7.75
C TYR A 185 1.39 -9.83 6.85
N PHE A 186 1.74 -9.72 5.56
CA PHE A 186 1.01 -8.87 4.62
C PHE A 186 -0.31 -9.47 4.15
N GLU A 187 -0.41 -10.80 4.04
CA GLU A 187 -1.68 -11.48 3.82
C GLU A 187 -2.65 -11.27 4.99
N SER A 188 -2.12 -11.24 6.22
CA SER A 188 -2.95 -11.10 7.43
C SER A 188 -3.33 -9.65 7.74
N ASN A 189 -2.40 -8.71 7.58
CA ASN A 189 -2.55 -7.33 8.06
C ASN A 189 -2.94 -6.33 6.96
N PHE A 190 -2.53 -6.57 5.72
CA PHE A 190 -2.83 -5.71 4.56
C PHE A 190 -3.38 -6.52 3.38
N PRO A 191 -4.53 -7.19 3.55
CA PRO A 191 -5.09 -8.08 2.53
C PRO A 191 -5.75 -7.33 1.36
N LEU A 192 -5.88 -6.01 1.45
CA LEU A 192 -6.65 -5.20 0.50
C LEU A 192 -5.78 -4.13 -0.12
N ARG A 193 -5.99 -3.88 -1.41
CA ARG A 193 -5.43 -2.77 -2.17
C ARG A 193 -6.52 -1.77 -2.50
N LEU A 194 -6.20 -0.49 -2.44
CA LEU A 194 -7.07 0.63 -2.79
C LEU A 194 -6.42 1.42 -3.92
N GLN A 195 -7.19 1.63 -4.99
CA GLN A 195 -6.91 2.64 -6.01
C GLN A 195 -7.96 3.74 -5.91
N VAL A 196 -7.54 4.99 -6.11
CA VAL A 196 -8.42 6.16 -6.07
C VAL A 196 -8.27 6.91 -7.39
N SER A 197 -9.40 7.31 -7.97
CA SER A 197 -9.47 7.99 -9.25
C SER A 197 -8.68 9.31 -9.20
N GLY A 198 -7.76 9.50 -10.13
CA GLY A 198 -6.91 10.70 -10.18
C GLY A 198 -5.77 10.75 -9.15
N GLU A 199 -5.67 9.77 -8.25
CA GLU A 199 -4.50 9.62 -7.37
C GLU A 199 -3.50 8.62 -7.98
N PRO A 200 -2.21 8.96 -8.10
CA PRO A 200 -1.22 8.03 -8.62
C PRO A 200 -0.92 6.92 -7.61
N GLY A 201 -0.96 5.67 -8.08
CA GLY A 201 -0.50 4.50 -7.34
C GLY A 201 -1.57 3.75 -6.55
N VAL A 202 -1.11 2.91 -5.63
CA VAL A 202 -1.95 1.99 -4.85
C VAL A 202 -1.65 2.19 -3.36
N SER A 203 -2.72 2.29 -2.56
CA SER A 203 -2.67 2.23 -1.10
C SER A 203 -3.03 0.83 -0.62
N TRP A 204 -2.53 0.45 0.54
CA TRP A 204 -2.79 -0.86 1.14
C TRP A 204 -3.60 -0.67 2.41
N LEU A 205 -4.70 -1.40 2.50
CA LEU A 205 -5.66 -1.26 3.58
C LEU A 205 -5.62 -2.46 4.51
N THR A 206 -5.81 -2.14 5.77
CA THR A 206 -6.13 -3.08 6.82
C THR A 206 -7.64 -3.32 6.80
N ARG A 207 -8.13 -4.49 7.23
CA ARG A 207 -9.57 -4.74 7.37
C ARG A 207 -10.20 -4.00 8.57
N ASP A 208 -9.51 -2.99 9.10
CA ASP A 208 -9.93 -2.25 10.28
C ASP A 208 -11.15 -1.38 9.98
N GLN A 209 -12.13 -1.41 10.90
CA GLN A 209 -13.39 -0.71 10.67
C GLN A 209 -13.20 0.82 10.69
N ALA A 210 -12.28 1.35 11.49
CA ALA A 210 -12.03 2.79 11.52
C ALA A 210 -11.36 3.29 10.23
N GLU A 211 -10.48 2.50 9.60
CA GLU A 211 -9.93 2.83 8.26
C GLU A 211 -11.02 2.77 7.17
N VAL A 212 -11.90 1.77 7.25
CA VAL A 212 -13.08 1.67 6.40
C VAL A 212 -13.98 2.90 6.52
N ASP A 213 -14.25 3.36 7.74
CA ASP A 213 -15.12 4.51 8.00
C ASP A 213 -14.48 5.82 7.54
N GLU A 214 -13.17 5.97 7.75
CA GLU A 214 -12.38 7.10 7.21
C GLU A 214 -12.49 7.18 5.68
N LEU A 215 -12.32 6.05 4.99
CA LEU A 215 -12.47 5.98 3.53
C LEU A 215 -13.88 6.35 3.06
N ASN A 216 -14.90 5.85 3.76
CA ASN A 216 -16.30 6.16 3.44
C ASN A 216 -16.66 7.63 3.69
N GLY A 217 -15.98 8.28 4.64
CA GLY A 217 -16.12 9.72 4.89
C GLY A 217 -15.37 10.58 3.85
N ARG A 218 -14.23 10.08 3.37
CA ARG A 218 -13.36 10.77 2.40
C ARG A 218 -13.87 10.68 0.96
N LEU A 219 -14.32 9.50 0.52
CA LEU A 219 -14.65 9.20 -0.88
C LEU A 219 -16.17 9.22 -1.13
N ASP A 220 -16.55 9.66 -2.33
CA ASP A 220 -17.94 9.72 -2.78
C ASP A 220 -18.50 8.33 -3.04
N LEU A 221 -17.74 7.49 -3.75
CA LEU A 221 -18.07 6.10 -4.04
C LEU A 221 -16.86 5.21 -3.80
N VAL A 222 -17.07 4.08 -3.13
CA VAL A 222 -16.06 3.04 -2.96
C VAL A 222 -16.66 1.70 -3.32
N LEU A 223 -16.06 1.01 -4.29
CA LEU A 223 -16.41 -0.36 -4.62
C LEU A 223 -15.46 -1.30 -3.87
N TRP A 224 -16.01 -2.20 -3.08
CA TRP A 224 -15.27 -3.23 -2.36
C TRP A 224 -15.50 -4.57 -3.02
N GLU A 225 -14.43 -5.22 -3.44
CA GLU A 225 -14.41 -6.59 -3.94
C GLU A 225 -13.72 -7.48 -2.90
N ASP A 226 -14.44 -8.47 -2.39
CA ASP A 226 -13.88 -9.47 -1.46
C ASP A 226 -13.48 -10.75 -2.20
N ARG A 227 -12.53 -11.53 -1.64
CA ARG A 227 -12.08 -12.83 -2.17
C ARG A 227 -13.23 -13.85 -2.25
N ALA A 228 -14.26 -13.71 -1.43
CA ALA A 228 -15.50 -14.50 -1.52
C ALA A 228 -16.45 -14.05 -2.65
N ALA A 229 -15.95 -13.22 -3.58
CA ALA A 229 -16.67 -12.64 -4.70
C ALA A 229 -17.94 -11.87 -4.27
N LYS A 230 -17.85 -11.13 -3.16
CA LYS A 230 -18.87 -10.16 -2.75
C LYS A 230 -18.49 -8.79 -3.26
N LEU A 231 -19.45 -8.09 -3.86
CA LEU A 231 -19.30 -6.68 -4.23
C LEU A 231 -20.12 -5.81 -3.28
N VAL A 232 -19.49 -4.80 -2.70
CA VAL A 232 -20.16 -3.83 -1.83
C VAL A 232 -19.88 -2.43 -2.36
N LEU A 233 -20.94 -1.67 -2.57
CA LEU A 233 -20.84 -0.24 -2.88
C LEU A 233 -21.00 0.55 -1.58
N SER A 234 -20.12 1.49 -1.32
CA SER A 234 -20.19 2.39 -0.17
C SER A 234 -19.76 3.82 -0.55
N GLY A 235 -19.69 4.71 0.43
CA GLY A 235 -19.25 6.09 0.26
C GLY A 235 -20.34 7.11 0.53
N ARG A 236 -19.96 8.37 0.66
CA ARG A 236 -20.87 9.44 1.10
C ARG A 236 -21.92 9.82 0.05
N ALA A 237 -21.73 9.49 -1.22
CA ALA A 237 -22.68 9.80 -2.29
C ALA A 237 -23.88 8.84 -2.32
N LEU A 238 -23.85 7.72 -1.59
CA LEU A 238 -24.98 6.77 -1.55
C LEU A 238 -26.17 7.31 -0.76
N LYS A 239 -27.37 7.11 -1.32
CA LYS A 239 -28.64 7.44 -0.69
C LYS A 239 -29.09 6.33 0.25
N GLY A 240 -29.44 6.71 1.48
CA GLY A 240 -29.93 5.78 2.50
C GLY A 240 -28.78 5.11 3.25
N LYS A 241 -28.60 3.80 3.07
CA LYS A 241 -27.54 3.04 3.75
C LYS A 241 -26.16 3.47 3.24
N SER A 242 -25.19 3.59 4.16
CA SER A 242 -23.78 3.89 3.85
C SER A 242 -23.06 2.76 3.10
N ARG A 243 -23.64 1.55 3.11
CA ARG A 243 -23.16 0.36 2.41
C ARG A 243 -24.32 -0.39 1.75
N ARG A 244 -24.07 -0.88 0.54
CA ARG A 244 -25.00 -1.66 -0.26
C ARG A 244 -24.28 -2.88 -0.82
N GLU A 245 -24.69 -4.05 -0.37
CA GLU A 245 -24.25 -5.31 -0.97
C GLU A 245 -24.91 -5.48 -2.34
N LEU A 246 -24.10 -5.88 -3.31
CA LEU A 246 -24.52 -6.15 -4.68
C LEU A 246 -24.38 -7.64 -4.93
N THR A 247 -25.42 -8.25 -5.50
CA THR A 247 -25.37 -9.65 -5.91
C THR A 247 -24.34 -9.81 -7.03
N LEU A 248 -23.33 -10.65 -6.82
CA LEU A 248 -22.30 -10.92 -7.83
C LEU A 248 -22.94 -11.41 -9.13
N GLY A 249 -22.42 -10.93 -10.26
CA GLY A 249 -22.91 -11.30 -11.58
C GLY A 249 -24.25 -10.66 -11.96
N SER A 250 -24.94 -9.97 -11.04
CA SER A 250 -26.10 -9.17 -11.39
C SER A 250 -25.69 -8.02 -12.32
N HIS A 251 -26.62 -7.60 -13.17
CA HIS A 251 -26.40 -6.45 -14.05
C HIS A 251 -26.05 -5.17 -13.28
N GLU A 252 -26.63 -4.96 -12.08
CA GLU A 252 -26.29 -3.83 -11.21
C GLU A 252 -24.81 -3.90 -10.77
N ALA A 253 -24.35 -5.07 -10.30
CA ALA A 253 -22.96 -5.27 -9.89
C ALA A 253 -21.97 -5.08 -11.05
N LEU A 254 -22.26 -5.67 -12.21
CA LEU A 254 -21.40 -5.56 -13.40
C LEU A 254 -21.31 -4.13 -13.92
N THR A 255 -22.41 -3.38 -13.90
CA THR A 255 -22.40 -1.98 -14.35
C THR A 255 -21.67 -1.07 -13.37
N TRP A 256 -21.86 -1.23 -12.05
CA TRP A 256 -21.09 -0.45 -11.06
C TRP A 256 -19.60 -0.74 -11.15
N ARG A 257 -19.20 -2.00 -11.31
CA ARG A 257 -17.80 -2.38 -11.52
C ARG A 257 -17.21 -1.69 -12.74
N ALA A 258 -17.86 -1.80 -13.90
CA ALA A 258 -17.37 -1.20 -15.14
C ALA A 258 -17.29 0.34 -15.06
N LEU A 259 -18.24 1.00 -14.39
CA LEU A 259 -18.22 2.45 -14.18
C LEU A 259 -17.05 2.89 -13.27
N VAL A 260 -16.81 2.16 -12.19
CA VAL A 260 -15.70 2.44 -11.27
C VAL A 260 -14.36 2.15 -11.94
N GLU A 261 -14.23 1.04 -12.65
CA GLU A 261 -13.04 0.65 -13.41
C GLU A 261 -12.68 1.73 -14.44
N ALA A 262 -13.61 2.10 -15.31
CA ALA A 262 -13.42 3.18 -16.29
C ALA A 262 -12.97 4.49 -15.61
N ARG A 263 -13.56 4.85 -14.46
CA ARG A 263 -13.20 6.07 -13.74
C ARG A 263 -11.81 6.01 -13.10
N ILE A 264 -11.39 4.85 -12.61
CA ILE A 264 -10.03 4.61 -12.07
C ILE A 264 -8.99 4.68 -13.20
N ASP A 265 -9.30 4.08 -14.36
CA ASP A 265 -8.40 4.00 -15.50
C ASP A 265 -8.38 5.29 -16.36
N GLY A 266 -9.24 6.25 -16.04
CA GLY A 266 -9.33 7.53 -16.75
C GLY A 266 -10.02 7.43 -18.11
N GLU A 267 -10.82 6.39 -18.32
CA GLU A 267 -11.64 6.20 -19.51
C GLU A 267 -12.92 7.03 -19.46
N VAL A 268 -13.55 7.23 -20.62
CA VAL A 268 -14.77 8.06 -20.76
C VAL A 268 -15.96 7.46 -19.99
N GLY A 269 -16.02 6.14 -19.83
CA GLY A 269 -17.12 5.43 -19.18
C GLY A 269 -17.49 4.15 -19.92
N VAL A 270 -18.68 3.62 -19.65
CA VAL A 270 -19.17 2.36 -20.22
C VAL A 270 -20.06 2.64 -21.43
N PRO A 271 -19.83 2.02 -22.60
CA PRO A 271 -20.65 2.21 -23.78
C PRO A 271 -22.13 1.88 -23.53
N ILE A 272 -23.04 2.73 -24.00
CA ILE A 272 -24.50 2.52 -23.87
C ILE A 272 -24.91 1.18 -24.49
N ARG A 273 -24.32 0.85 -25.63
CA ARG A 273 -24.58 -0.41 -26.35
C ARG A 273 -24.21 -1.62 -25.50
N GLU A 274 -23.05 -1.61 -24.84
CA GLU A 274 -22.59 -2.72 -24.00
C GLU A 274 -23.53 -2.92 -22.80
N VAL A 275 -23.96 -1.82 -22.16
CA VAL A 275 -24.96 -1.91 -21.09
C VAL A 275 -26.28 -2.47 -21.62
N GLY A 276 -26.71 -2.04 -22.81
CA GLY A 276 -27.95 -2.50 -23.44
C GLY A 276 -27.94 -3.98 -23.78
N GLU A 277 -26.89 -4.46 -24.45
CA GLU A 277 -26.69 -5.88 -24.76
C GLU A 277 -26.67 -6.76 -23.50
N ARG A 278 -26.17 -6.22 -22.38
CA ARG A 278 -26.09 -6.94 -21.10
C ARG A 278 -27.44 -7.08 -20.39
N VAL A 279 -28.28 -6.04 -20.41
CA VAL A 279 -29.49 -5.96 -19.55
C VAL A 279 -30.80 -6.17 -20.30
N ALA A 280 -30.77 -6.14 -21.63
CA ALA A 280 -31.94 -6.40 -22.44
C ALA A 280 -32.25 -7.90 -22.50
N PRO A 281 -33.52 -8.28 -22.76
CA PRO A 281 -33.88 -9.66 -23.06
C PRO A 281 -33.13 -10.20 -24.28
N ASP A 282 -32.97 -11.52 -24.35
CA ASP A 282 -32.40 -12.20 -25.50
C ASP A 282 -33.15 -11.82 -26.79
N LEU A 283 -32.42 -11.58 -27.88
CA LEU A 283 -32.92 -11.17 -29.21
C LEU A 283 -33.52 -9.76 -29.30
N ALA A 284 -33.34 -8.91 -28.27
CA ALA A 284 -33.77 -7.51 -28.32
C ALA A 284 -33.12 -6.75 -29.49
N LEU A 285 -33.94 -5.97 -30.21
CA LEU A 285 -33.47 -5.07 -31.27
C LEU A 285 -32.63 -3.92 -30.69
N PRO A 286 -31.77 -3.25 -31.49
CA PRO A 286 -30.89 -2.19 -30.97
C PRO A 286 -31.60 -1.05 -30.21
N ALA A 287 -32.80 -0.66 -30.65
CA ALA A 287 -33.60 0.36 -29.96
C ALA A 287 -34.12 -0.11 -28.59
N GLU A 288 -34.45 -1.41 -28.47
CA GLU A 288 -34.89 -2.02 -27.22
C GLU A 288 -33.73 -2.14 -26.24
N GLN A 289 -32.54 -2.48 -26.73
CA GLN A 289 -31.29 -2.51 -25.95
C GLN A 289 -30.97 -1.13 -25.37
N SER A 290 -31.03 -0.06 -26.18
CA SER A 290 -30.81 1.31 -25.70
C SER A 290 -31.82 1.72 -24.62
N ASN A 291 -33.10 1.34 -24.77
CA ASN A 291 -34.13 1.61 -23.79
C ASN A 291 -33.92 0.83 -22.49
N ALA A 292 -33.50 -0.43 -22.58
CA ALA A 292 -33.16 -1.26 -21.42
C ALA A 292 -31.97 -0.67 -20.65
N ALA A 293 -30.93 -0.22 -21.37
CA ALA A 293 -29.78 0.45 -20.79
C ALA A 293 -30.18 1.73 -20.04
N ALA A 294 -31.00 2.59 -20.66
CA ALA A 294 -31.46 3.83 -20.03
C ALA A 294 -32.28 3.58 -18.76
N LYS A 295 -33.16 2.58 -18.75
CA LYS A 295 -33.93 2.18 -17.56
C LYS A 295 -33.03 1.65 -16.45
N HIS A 296 -32.06 0.80 -16.80
CA HIS A 296 -31.07 0.27 -15.86
C HIS A 296 -30.26 1.38 -15.19
N ILE A 297 -29.69 2.29 -15.99
CA ILE A 297 -28.92 3.44 -15.51
C ILE A 297 -29.77 4.39 -14.68
N TYR A 298 -31.02 4.63 -15.06
CA TYR A 298 -31.94 5.41 -14.23
C TYR A 298 -32.12 4.78 -12.85
N ALA A 299 -32.29 3.45 -12.77
CA ALA A 299 -32.36 2.76 -11.49
C ALA A 299 -31.07 2.93 -10.67
N LEU A 300 -29.89 2.90 -11.30
CA LEU A 300 -28.60 3.16 -10.62
C LEU A 300 -28.51 4.60 -10.09
N ARG A 301 -28.95 5.60 -10.87
CA ARG A 301 -29.00 7.02 -10.45
C ARG A 301 -29.79 7.20 -9.16
N THR A 302 -30.89 6.46 -8.98
CA THR A 302 -31.70 6.55 -7.75
C THR A 302 -30.97 6.08 -6.49
N ARG A 303 -29.84 5.38 -6.63
CA ARG A 303 -28.98 4.97 -5.51
C ARG A 303 -28.10 6.10 -5.00
N LEU A 304 -27.92 7.17 -5.76
CA LEU A 304 -27.12 8.32 -5.39
C LEU A 304 -27.97 9.39 -4.70
N LYS A 305 -27.37 10.14 -3.78
CA LYS A 305 -27.97 11.35 -3.19
C LYS A 305 -28.17 12.42 -4.27
N GLN A 306 -27.20 12.51 -5.17
CA GLN A 306 -27.13 13.42 -6.31
C GLN A 306 -27.12 12.57 -7.59
N PRO A 307 -28.28 12.40 -8.26
CA PRO A 307 -28.38 11.60 -9.49
C PRO A 307 -27.43 12.02 -10.61
N GLU A 308 -27.01 13.29 -10.62
CA GLU A 308 -26.05 13.90 -11.55
C GLU A 308 -24.64 13.30 -11.45
N GLY A 309 -24.31 12.58 -10.37
CA GLY A 309 -23.03 11.87 -10.24
C GLY A 309 -22.84 10.72 -11.23
N LEU A 310 -23.91 10.32 -11.95
CA LEU A 310 -23.84 9.38 -13.06
C LEU A 310 -24.38 10.05 -14.33
N VAL A 311 -23.49 10.46 -15.22
CA VAL A 311 -23.80 11.24 -16.42
C VAL A 311 -23.94 10.36 -17.65
N THR A 312 -24.56 10.92 -18.68
CA THR A 312 -24.52 10.37 -20.04
C THR A 312 -23.76 11.36 -20.89
N PHE A 313 -22.64 10.92 -21.46
CA PHE A 313 -21.78 11.74 -22.28
C PHE A 313 -21.54 11.01 -23.60
N GLU A 314 -21.89 11.65 -24.71
CA GLU A 314 -21.90 11.04 -26.05
C GLU A 314 -22.66 9.69 -26.06
N HIS A 315 -21.93 8.59 -26.31
CA HIS A 315 -22.46 7.23 -26.35
C HIS A 315 -22.04 6.38 -25.14
N HIS A 316 -21.74 7.03 -24.00
CA HIS A 316 -21.28 6.38 -22.77
C HIS A 316 -22.10 6.81 -21.54
N TYR A 317 -22.16 5.91 -20.57
CA TYR A 317 -22.53 6.21 -19.19
C TYR A 317 -21.27 6.32 -18.35
N ALA A 318 -21.15 7.39 -17.56
CA ALA A 318 -19.93 7.70 -16.82
C ALA A 318 -20.21 8.20 -15.41
N LEU A 319 -19.27 8.00 -14.49
CA LEU A 319 -19.26 8.70 -13.22
C LEU A 319 -18.73 10.11 -13.44
N ALA A 320 -19.33 11.09 -12.78
CA ALA A 320 -18.90 12.48 -12.91
C ALA A 320 -17.46 12.66 -12.38
N ASP A 321 -16.70 13.54 -13.04
CA ASP A 321 -15.27 13.71 -12.76
C ASP A 321 -14.99 14.25 -11.35
N GLU A 322 -15.92 15.03 -10.81
CA GLU A 322 -15.86 15.59 -9.45
C GLU A 322 -16.00 14.54 -8.34
N LEU A 323 -16.47 13.32 -8.65
CA LEU A 323 -16.59 12.26 -7.65
C LEU A 323 -15.22 11.69 -7.30
N GLY A 324 -14.90 11.67 -6.01
CA GLY A 324 -13.81 10.86 -5.48
C GLY A 324 -14.21 9.38 -5.47
N VAL A 325 -13.68 8.61 -6.42
CA VAL A 325 -14.02 7.19 -6.60
C VAL A 325 -12.87 6.30 -6.16
N GLY A 326 -13.16 5.30 -5.32
CA GLY A 326 -12.21 4.29 -4.88
C GLY A 326 -12.60 2.88 -5.31
N TRP A 327 -11.60 2.05 -5.60
CA TRP A 327 -11.79 0.61 -5.79
C TRP A 327 -10.88 -0.16 -4.85
N VAL A 328 -11.51 -0.88 -3.92
CA VAL A 328 -10.85 -1.79 -2.99
C VAL A 328 -10.94 -3.21 -3.51
N ARG A 329 -9.79 -3.87 -3.68
CA ARG A 329 -9.67 -5.24 -4.19
C ARG A 329 -8.81 -6.09 -3.27
N PRO A 330 -8.88 -7.42 -3.36
CA PRO A 330 -7.87 -8.27 -2.75
C PRO A 330 -6.49 -7.91 -3.28
N GLY A 331 -5.54 -7.82 -2.35
CA GLY A 331 -4.13 -7.61 -2.59
C GLY A 331 -3.37 -8.91 -2.83
#